data_AF-A0A9W9VQ85-F1
#
_entry.id   AF-A0A9W9VQ85-F1
#
_cell.length_a   1.000
_cell.length_b   1.000
_cell.length_c   1.000
_cell.angle_alpha   90.00
_cell.angle_beta   90.00
_cell.angle_gamma   90.00
#
_symmetry.space_group_name_H-M   'P 1'
#
loop_
_entity.id
_entity.type
_entity.pdbx_description
1 polymer ?
#
loop_
_entity_poly.entity_id
_entity_poly.type
_entity_poly.pdbx_seq_one_letter_code
_entity_poly.pdbx_strand_id
1 'polypeptide(L)'
;METLGSSRNDQQFRLLQKRLNGMKATIWRGADPVAKTKLASAIKNINPSQALTGIKRLLQAISVFSYLNDSEVWKRLKATNKLLRQELKLTQDEYNKSTGKSAKLLDCWDEWFENHLNDMVSDSTDWLTEALKKMEDAWKNKNSKQRAKVLRIIKDLRGQISKKVKLNVKDVY
;
A
#
# COMPACT_ATOMS: atom_id res chain seq x y z
N MET A 1 12.08 -24.25 -9.80
CA MET A 1 11.18 -23.62 -10.77
C MET A 1 9.86 -23.37 -10.07
N GLU A 2 9.64 -22.16 -9.56
CA GLU A 2 8.37 -21.75 -8.94
C GLU A 2 7.50 -21.16 -10.05
N THR A 3 6.58 -21.96 -10.58
CA THR A 3 5.64 -21.51 -11.61
C THR A 3 4.48 -20.72 -11.00
N LEU A 4 3.94 -19.75 -11.75
CA LEU A 4 2.65 -19.13 -11.48
C LEU A 4 1.58 -20.24 -11.39
N GLY A 5 1.05 -20.48 -10.19
CA GLY A 5 0.17 -21.63 -9.88
C GLY A 5 0.78 -22.66 -8.91
N SER A 6 2.01 -22.44 -8.44
CA SER A 6 2.64 -23.25 -7.39
C SER A 6 1.83 -23.22 -6.08
N SER A 7 1.35 -24.38 -5.66
CA SER A 7 0.81 -24.61 -4.30
C SER A 7 1.90 -24.72 -3.23
N ARG A 8 3.18 -24.63 -3.63
CA ARG A 8 4.36 -24.83 -2.77
C ARG A 8 5.01 -23.51 -2.31
N ASN A 9 4.56 -22.37 -2.83
CA ASN A 9 4.97 -21.05 -2.34
C ASN A 9 4.10 -20.56 -1.16
N ASP A 10 3.58 -21.50 -0.37
CA ASP A 10 2.83 -21.23 0.86
C ASP A 10 3.73 -20.59 1.93
N GLN A 11 5.05 -20.83 1.85
CA GLN A 11 6.03 -20.25 2.75
C GLN A 11 5.94 -18.72 2.73
N GLN A 12 5.77 -18.11 1.56
CA GLN A 12 5.76 -16.66 1.40
C GLN A 12 4.36 -16.05 1.44
N PHE A 13 3.32 -16.86 1.22
CA PHE A 13 1.94 -16.38 1.21
C PHE A 13 1.40 -16.18 2.63
N ARG A 14 0.76 -15.04 2.89
CA ARG A 14 0.07 -14.77 4.14
C ARG A 14 -1.35 -14.29 3.86
N LEU A 15 -2.30 -15.04 4.39
CA LEU A 15 -3.70 -14.62 4.42
C LEU A 15 -3.88 -13.65 5.58
N LEU A 16 -3.90 -12.36 5.28
CA LEU A 16 -4.42 -11.38 6.22
C LEU A 16 -5.95 -11.45 6.26
N GLN A 17 -6.54 -10.82 7.27
CA GLN A 17 -7.99 -10.61 7.28
C GLN A 17 -8.44 -10.00 5.95
N LYS A 18 -9.54 -10.52 5.39
CA LYS A 18 -10.07 -10.17 4.05
C LYS A 18 -10.04 -8.67 3.75
N ARG A 19 -10.35 -7.82 4.74
CA ARG A 19 -10.35 -6.36 4.59
C ARG A 19 -8.96 -5.76 4.41
N LEU A 20 -7.96 -6.24 5.17
CA LEU A 20 -6.58 -5.77 5.05
C LEU A 20 -5.96 -6.26 3.73
N ASN A 21 -6.22 -7.51 3.34
CA ASN A 21 -5.82 -8.03 2.03
C ASN A 21 -6.44 -7.26 0.87
N GLY A 22 -7.75 -6.94 0.95
CA GLY A 22 -8.40 -6.09 -0.04
C GLY A 22 -7.81 -4.69 -0.11
N MET A 23 -7.51 -4.08 1.03
CA MET A 23 -6.86 -2.76 1.09
C MET A 23 -5.46 -2.80 0.47
N LYS A 24 -4.67 -3.81 0.81
CA LYS A 24 -3.36 -4.06 0.22
C LYS A 24 -3.46 -4.17 -1.30
N ALA A 25 -4.36 -5.01 -1.81
CA ALA A 25 -4.56 -5.17 -3.26
C ALA A 25 -5.01 -3.87 -3.97
N THR A 26 -5.73 -2.99 -3.29
CA THR A 26 -6.09 -1.67 -3.84
C THR A 26 -4.86 -0.75 -3.93
N ILE A 27 -4.08 -0.65 -2.86
CA ILE A 27 -2.87 0.19 -2.82
C ILE A 27 -1.83 -0.30 -3.84
N TRP A 28 -1.62 -1.61 -3.93
CA TRP A 28 -0.70 -2.23 -4.91
C TRP A 28 -1.12 -2.02 -6.36
N ARG A 29 -2.36 -1.60 -6.64
CA ARG A 29 -2.81 -1.25 -8.00
C ARG A 29 -2.70 0.25 -8.30
N GLY A 30 -2.19 1.06 -7.39
CA GLY A 30 -2.19 2.53 -7.52
C GLY A 30 -3.59 3.13 -7.49
N ALA A 31 -4.57 2.42 -6.90
CA ALA A 31 -5.95 2.90 -6.81
C ALA A 31 -6.23 3.53 -5.44
N ASP A 32 -7.13 4.52 -5.42
CA ASP A 32 -7.60 5.13 -4.18
C ASP A 32 -8.10 4.06 -3.18
N PRO A 33 -7.55 4.00 -1.95
CA PRO A 33 -7.97 3.07 -0.89
C PRO A 33 -9.48 3.01 -0.66
N VAL A 34 -10.15 4.14 -0.87
CA VAL A 34 -11.61 4.26 -0.81
C VAL A 34 -12.09 5.12 -1.95
N ALA A 35 -13.09 4.63 -2.69
CA ALA A 35 -13.78 5.42 -3.71
C ALA A 35 -14.21 6.80 -3.17
N LYS A 36 -13.94 7.86 -3.95
CA LYS A 36 -14.18 9.26 -3.57
C LYS A 36 -15.59 9.51 -3.03
N THR A 37 -16.61 8.91 -3.65
CA THR A 37 -18.01 9.01 -3.20
C THR A 37 -18.23 8.41 -1.81
N LYS A 38 -17.67 7.23 -1.54
CA LYS A 38 -17.77 6.56 -0.22
C LYS A 38 -17.03 7.33 0.86
N LEU A 39 -15.87 7.91 0.52
CA LEU A 39 -15.11 8.76 1.43
C LEU A 39 -15.89 10.05 1.72
N ALA A 40 -16.44 10.71 0.69
CA ALA A 40 -17.26 11.90 0.85
C ALA A 40 -18.50 11.64 1.71
N SER A 41 -19.21 10.51 1.53
CA SER A 41 -20.33 10.12 2.39
C SER A 41 -19.90 9.93 3.85
N ALA A 42 -18.76 9.27 4.09
CA ALA A 42 -18.23 9.07 5.44
C ALA A 42 -17.80 10.38 6.13
N ILE A 43 -17.39 11.39 5.34
CA ILE A 43 -17.01 12.73 5.83
C ILE A 43 -18.24 13.60 6.07
N LYS A 44 -19.23 13.57 5.17
CA LYS A 44 -20.41 14.45 5.19
C LYS A 44 -21.44 14.04 6.24
N ASN A 45 -21.58 12.73 6.50
CA ASN A 45 -22.63 12.24 7.37
C ASN A 45 -22.30 12.44 8.86
N ILE A 46 -23.23 13.08 9.56
CA ILE A 46 -23.15 13.45 10.99
C ILE A 46 -23.20 12.20 11.89
N ASN A 47 -23.55 11.03 11.34
CA ASN A 47 -23.64 9.81 12.11
C ASN A 47 -22.24 9.39 12.62
N PRO A 48 -22.01 9.40 13.95
CA PRO A 48 -20.83 8.84 14.59
C PRO A 48 -20.28 7.55 13.99
N SER A 49 -21.18 6.60 13.68
CA SER A 49 -20.81 5.26 13.22
C SER A 49 -20.19 5.28 11.83
N GLN A 50 -20.60 6.22 10.97
CA GLN A 50 -20.10 6.36 9.61
C GLN A 50 -18.76 7.09 9.56
N ALA A 51 -18.57 8.12 10.39
CA ALA A 51 -17.27 8.75 10.55
C ALA A 51 -16.22 7.79 11.13
N LEU A 52 -16.61 6.98 12.12
CA LEU A 52 -15.76 5.89 12.62
C LEU A 52 -15.45 4.85 11.54
N THR A 53 -16.37 4.59 10.61
CA THR A 53 -16.11 3.72 9.46
C THR A 53 -15.10 4.33 8.49
N GLY A 54 -15.16 5.64 8.24
CA GLY A 54 -14.15 6.38 7.48
C GLY A 54 -12.77 6.30 8.14
N ILE A 55 -12.70 6.61 9.43
CA ILE A 55 -11.47 6.51 10.25
C ILE A 55 -10.87 5.09 10.20
N LYS A 56 -11.70 4.05 10.31
CA LYS A 56 -11.25 2.65 10.20
C LYS A 56 -10.58 2.36 8.86
N ARG A 57 -11.06 2.94 7.76
CA ARG A 57 -10.45 2.76 6.43
C ARG A 57 -9.11 3.49 6.30
N LEU A 58 -9.01 4.70 6.85
CA LEU A 58 -7.73 5.43 6.93
C LEU A 58 -6.69 4.65 7.74
N LEU A 59 -7.10 4.11 8.89
CA LEU A 59 -6.28 3.21 9.71
C LEU A 59 -5.85 1.96 8.96
N GLN A 60 -6.73 1.36 8.17
CA GLN A 60 -6.40 0.17 7.37
C GLN A 60 -5.33 0.47 6.32
N ALA A 61 -5.40 1.61 5.63
CA ALA A 61 -4.36 2.01 4.68
C ALA A 61 -3.00 2.17 5.39
N ILE A 62 -2.94 2.84 6.55
CA ILE A 62 -1.72 2.94 7.37
C ILE A 62 -1.23 1.55 7.83
N SER A 63 -2.17 0.65 8.14
CA SER A 63 -1.85 -0.72 8.58
C SER A 63 -1.23 -1.56 7.48
N VAL A 64 -1.54 -1.29 6.19
CA VAL A 64 -0.87 -1.96 5.06
C VAL A 64 0.62 -1.63 5.06
N PHE A 65 1.01 -0.36 5.21
CA PHE A 65 2.42 0.01 5.28
C PHE A 65 3.10 -0.48 6.55
N SER A 66 2.37 -0.53 7.67
CA SER A 66 2.90 -1.16 8.90
C SER A 66 3.19 -2.65 8.68
N TYR A 67 2.30 -3.36 7.98
CA TYR A 67 2.50 -4.75 7.58
C TYR A 67 3.68 -4.91 6.61
N LEU A 68 3.80 -4.04 5.61
CA LEU A 68 4.91 -4.13 4.64
C LEU A 68 6.27 -3.82 5.30
N ASN A 69 6.30 -2.96 6.31
CA ASN A 69 7.51 -2.66 7.09
C ASN A 69 7.88 -3.72 8.13
N ASP A 70 7.02 -4.72 8.38
CA ASP A 70 7.37 -5.83 9.24
C ASP A 70 8.58 -6.58 8.65
N SER A 71 9.60 -6.85 9.48
CA SER A 71 10.88 -7.37 9.00
C SER A 71 10.74 -8.73 8.33
N GLU A 72 9.87 -9.59 8.86
CA GLU A 72 9.60 -10.89 8.28
C GLU A 72 8.83 -10.74 6.97
N VAL A 73 7.81 -9.88 6.91
CA VAL A 73 7.08 -9.62 5.65
C VAL A 73 8.01 -9.05 4.58
N TRP A 74 8.86 -8.09 4.93
CA TRP A 74 9.81 -7.46 4.01
C TRP A 74 10.82 -8.47 3.48
N LYS A 75 11.41 -9.30 4.37
CA LYS A 75 12.32 -10.38 4.00
C LYS A 75 11.71 -11.32 2.96
N ARG A 76 10.42 -11.62 3.07
CA ARG A 76 9.70 -12.47 2.12
C ARG A 76 9.48 -11.79 0.78
N LEU A 77 9.14 -10.50 0.79
CA LEU A 77 9.05 -9.71 -0.44
C LEU A 77 10.39 -9.73 -1.19
N LYS A 78 11.51 -9.52 -0.47
CA LYS A 78 12.85 -9.59 -1.04
C LYS A 78 13.18 -10.96 -1.63
N ALA A 79 12.84 -12.04 -0.91
CA ALA A 79 13.03 -13.40 -1.40
C ALA A 79 12.24 -13.66 -2.69
N THR A 80 10.98 -13.24 -2.76
CA THR A 80 10.15 -13.34 -3.96
C THR A 80 10.71 -12.51 -5.11
N ASN A 81 11.10 -11.25 -4.86
CA ASN A 81 11.69 -10.38 -5.86
C ASN A 81 12.99 -10.98 -6.43
N LYS A 82 13.83 -11.56 -5.57
CA LYS A 82 15.06 -12.24 -5.99
C LYS A 82 14.78 -13.39 -6.98
N LEU A 83 13.78 -14.23 -6.71
CA LEU A 83 13.41 -15.32 -7.61
C LEU A 83 12.91 -14.79 -8.95
N LEU A 84 12.07 -13.75 -8.94
CA LEU A 84 11.58 -13.15 -10.17
C LEU A 84 12.72 -12.52 -11.00
N ARG A 85 13.65 -11.82 -10.36
CA ARG A 85 14.86 -11.26 -10.99
C ARG A 85 15.71 -12.36 -11.65
N GLN A 86 15.84 -13.51 -11.02
CA GLN A 86 16.56 -14.65 -11.59
C GLN A 86 15.90 -15.16 -12.88
N GLU A 87 14.57 -15.31 -12.90
CA GLU A 87 13.84 -15.77 -14.09
C GLU A 87 13.85 -14.71 -15.22
N LEU A 88 13.73 -13.43 -14.87
CA LEU A 88 13.86 -12.32 -15.83
C LEU A 88 15.25 -12.27 -16.45
N LYS A 89 16.30 -12.47 -15.63
CA LYS A 89 17.67 -12.54 -16.12
C LYS A 89 17.86 -13.72 -17.07
N LEU A 90 17.39 -14.91 -16.70
CA LEU A 90 17.49 -16.09 -17.55
C LEU A 90 16.77 -15.88 -18.88
N THR A 91 15.57 -15.31 -18.85
CA THR A 91 14.79 -14.96 -20.04
C THR A 91 15.54 -13.96 -20.93
N GLN A 92 16.10 -12.91 -20.33
CA GLN A 92 16.90 -11.90 -21.02
C GLN A 92 18.12 -12.53 -21.69
N ASP A 93 18.89 -13.34 -20.97
CA ASP A 93 20.13 -13.94 -21.45
C ASP A 93 19.84 -14.88 -22.66
N GLU A 94 18.79 -15.70 -22.59
CA GLU A 94 18.41 -16.60 -23.69
C GLU A 94 17.84 -15.86 -24.92
N TYR A 95 17.05 -14.81 -24.69
CA TYR A 95 16.56 -13.95 -25.78
C TYR A 95 17.72 -13.24 -26.49
N ASN A 96 18.68 -12.70 -25.73
CA ASN A 96 19.83 -12.01 -26.28
C ASN A 96 20.72 -12.96 -27.09
N LYS A 97 20.93 -14.17 -26.59
CA LYS A 97 21.69 -15.22 -27.28
C LYS A 97 21.02 -15.66 -28.59
N SER A 98 19.71 -15.85 -28.59
CA SER A 98 18.97 -16.35 -29.75
C SER A 98 18.75 -15.29 -30.85
N THR A 99 18.68 -14.01 -30.49
CA THR A 99 18.37 -12.94 -31.44
C THR A 99 19.55 -12.03 -31.80
N GLY A 100 20.63 -12.06 -31.01
CA GLY A 100 21.72 -11.09 -31.09
C GLY A 100 21.35 -9.67 -30.64
N LYS A 101 20.12 -9.46 -30.14
CA LYS A 101 19.65 -8.17 -29.63
C LYS A 101 19.98 -8.04 -28.14
N SER A 102 20.05 -6.80 -27.65
CA SER A 102 20.28 -6.53 -26.22
C SER A 102 18.98 -6.07 -25.55
N ALA A 103 18.21 -7.03 -25.03
CA ALA A 103 17.12 -6.76 -24.11
C ALA A 103 17.67 -6.47 -22.70
N LYS A 104 16.96 -5.61 -21.96
CA LYS A 104 17.30 -5.17 -20.59
C LYS A 104 16.14 -5.42 -19.62
N LEU A 105 15.49 -6.59 -19.72
CA LEU A 105 14.34 -6.96 -18.91
C LEU A 105 14.59 -6.83 -17.41
N LEU A 106 15.77 -7.24 -16.93
CA LEU A 106 16.11 -7.13 -15.51
C LEU A 106 16.21 -5.67 -15.07
N ASP A 107 16.92 -4.84 -15.82
CA ASP A 107 17.08 -3.41 -15.50
C ASP A 107 15.72 -2.69 -15.51
N CYS A 108 14.89 -2.98 -16.52
CA CYS A 108 13.54 -2.42 -16.60
C CYS A 108 12.65 -2.85 -15.43
N TRP A 109 12.81 -4.09 -14.94
CA TRP A 109 12.09 -4.56 -13.75
C TRP A 109 12.56 -3.86 -12.49
N ASP A 110 13.87 -3.74 -12.28
CA ASP A 110 14.43 -3.08 -11.10
C ASP A 110 14.03 -1.59 -11.09
N GLU A 111 14.06 -0.91 -12.23
CA GLU A 111 13.56 0.48 -12.32
C GLU A 111 12.06 0.57 -12.04
N TRP A 112 11.26 -0.28 -12.70
CA TRP A 112 9.80 -0.27 -12.52
C TRP A 112 9.40 -0.58 -11.08
N PHE A 113 10.02 -1.58 -10.45
CA PHE A 113 9.61 -2.03 -9.12
C PHE A 113 9.97 -1.02 -8.03
N GLU A 114 11.13 -0.37 -8.15
CA GLU A 114 11.51 0.74 -7.27
C GLU A 114 10.52 1.91 -7.42
N ASN A 115 10.25 2.34 -8.65
CA ASN A 115 9.29 3.41 -8.92
C ASN A 115 7.89 3.05 -8.40
N HIS A 116 7.43 1.83 -8.65
CA HIS A 116 6.12 1.37 -8.19
C HIS A 116 5.97 1.42 -6.66
N LEU A 117 6.99 1.00 -5.90
CA LEU A 117 6.96 1.09 -4.44
C LEU A 117 7.00 2.53 -3.94
N ASN A 118 7.75 3.41 -4.62
CA ASN A 118 7.77 4.85 -4.32
C ASN A 118 6.42 5.50 -4.59
N ASP A 119 5.81 5.23 -5.75
CA ASP A 119 4.49 5.71 -6.15
C ASP A 119 3.42 5.26 -5.15
N MET A 120 3.44 3.98 -4.76
CA MET A 120 2.53 3.46 -3.73
C MET A 120 2.60 4.27 -2.43
N VAL A 121 3.80 4.63 -1.98
CA VAL A 121 4.01 5.44 -0.76
C VAL A 121 3.52 6.87 -0.98
N SER A 122 3.87 7.48 -2.11
CA SER A 122 3.50 8.87 -2.45
C SER A 122 1.97 9.01 -2.54
N ASP A 123 1.33 8.21 -3.40
CA ASP A 123 -0.11 8.24 -3.64
C ASP A 123 -0.90 8.00 -2.36
N SER A 124 -0.46 7.04 -1.54
CA SER A 124 -1.12 6.75 -0.26
C SER A 124 -0.96 7.87 0.74
N THR A 125 0.21 8.53 0.76
CA THR A 125 0.49 9.67 1.64
C THR A 125 -0.39 10.86 1.27
N ASP A 126 -0.47 11.18 -0.02
CA ASP A 126 -1.29 12.27 -0.55
C ASP A 126 -2.77 12.02 -0.28
N TRP A 127 -3.25 10.82 -0.62
CA TRP A 127 -4.64 10.42 -0.39
C TRP A 127 -5.01 10.48 1.10
N LEU A 128 -4.16 9.94 1.99
CA LEU A 128 -4.41 9.97 3.44
C LEU A 128 -4.42 11.41 3.98
N THR A 129 -3.49 12.24 3.52
CA THR A 129 -3.38 13.65 3.94
C THR A 129 -4.60 14.44 3.52
N GLU A 130 -5.03 14.30 2.26
CA GLU A 130 -6.22 14.94 1.74
C GLU A 130 -7.49 14.47 2.47
N ALA A 131 -7.64 13.16 2.67
CA ALA A 131 -8.79 12.58 3.35
C ALA A 131 -8.88 13.07 4.81
N LEU A 132 -7.77 13.13 5.53
CA LEU A 132 -7.73 13.64 6.90
C LEU A 132 -8.02 15.14 6.96
N LYS A 133 -7.51 15.94 6.00
CA LYS A 133 -7.83 17.37 5.91
C LYS A 133 -9.33 17.58 5.72
N LYS A 134 -9.93 16.91 4.74
CA LYS A 134 -11.39 16.98 4.48
C LYS A 134 -12.21 16.54 5.69
N MET A 135 -11.77 15.48 6.39
CA MET A 135 -12.45 15.01 7.59
C MET A 135 -12.30 16.01 8.75
N GLU A 136 -11.13 16.63 8.91
CA GLU A 136 -10.93 17.66 9.93
C GLU A 136 -11.86 18.86 9.68
N ASP A 137 -11.86 19.39 8.46
CA ASP A 137 -12.66 20.55 8.08
C ASP A 137 -14.17 20.29 8.26
N ALA A 138 -14.63 19.08 7.91
CA ALA A 138 -16.01 18.68 8.13
C ALA A 138 -16.41 18.59 9.61
N TRP A 139 -15.45 18.36 10.51
CA TRP A 139 -15.69 18.18 11.95
C TRP A 139 -15.34 19.40 12.80
N LYS A 140 -14.54 20.34 12.29
CA LYS A 140 -14.08 21.55 13.01
C LYS A 140 -15.21 22.35 13.63
N ASN A 141 -16.35 22.50 12.96
CA ASN A 141 -17.46 23.33 13.43
C ASN A 141 -18.72 22.52 13.81
N LYS A 142 -18.60 21.20 13.97
CA LYS A 142 -19.76 20.35 14.27
C LYS A 142 -20.17 20.47 15.74
N ASN A 143 -21.44 20.74 15.99
CA ASN A 143 -22.04 20.64 17.31
C ASN A 143 -22.34 19.16 17.65
N SER A 144 -21.31 18.43 18.08
CA SER A 144 -21.41 17.00 18.45
C SER A 144 -20.54 16.71 19.65
N LYS A 145 -21.06 15.92 20.61
CA LYS A 145 -20.31 15.41 21.77
C LYS A 145 -19.05 14.61 21.38
N GLN A 146 -18.96 14.16 20.14
CA GLN A 146 -17.83 13.37 19.63
C GLN A 146 -16.78 14.17 18.88
N ARG A 147 -17.02 15.47 18.63
CA ARG A 147 -16.10 16.35 17.88
C ARG A 147 -14.67 16.26 18.40
N ALA A 148 -14.47 16.45 19.70
CA ALA A 148 -13.15 16.41 20.32
C ALA A 148 -12.45 15.04 20.11
N LYS A 149 -13.21 13.94 20.23
CA LYS A 149 -12.68 12.58 20.03
C LYS A 149 -12.22 12.36 18.58
N VAL A 150 -13.04 12.76 17.61
CA VAL A 150 -12.72 12.62 16.18
C VAL A 150 -11.50 13.45 15.81
N LEU A 151 -11.44 14.72 16.21
CA LEU A 151 -10.31 15.60 15.92
C LEU A 151 -9.00 15.10 16.54
N ARG A 152 -9.06 14.53 17.77
CA ARG A 152 -7.90 13.88 18.39
C ARG A 152 -7.41 12.69 17.56
N ILE A 153 -8.31 11.81 17.12
CA ILE A 153 -7.95 10.66 16.29
C ILE A 153 -7.33 11.12 14.96
N ILE A 154 -7.87 12.16 14.33
CA ILE A 154 -7.30 12.73 13.09
C ILE A 154 -5.86 13.20 13.32
N LYS A 155 -5.61 13.92 14.42
CA LYS A 155 -4.26 14.36 14.80
C LYS A 155 -3.30 13.18 14.99
N ASP A 156 -3.75 12.14 15.69
CA ASP A 156 -2.95 10.93 15.92
C ASP A 156 -2.64 10.19 14.60
N LEU A 157 -3.61 10.13 13.68
CA LEU A 157 -3.41 9.52 12.36
C LEU A 157 -2.41 10.29 11.51
N ARG A 158 -2.45 11.63 11.51
CA ARG A 158 -1.43 12.44 10.84
C ARG A 158 -0.03 12.15 11.34
N GLY A 159 0.13 12.05 12.66
CA GLY A 159 1.42 11.67 13.26
C GLY A 159 1.88 10.26 12.90
N GLN A 160 0.96 9.36 12.52
CA GLN A 160 1.29 8.02 12.07
C GLN A 160 1.70 7.96 10.59
N ILE A 161 1.17 8.84 9.73
CA ILE A 161 1.50 8.83 8.29
C ILE A 161 3.01 8.98 8.09
N SER A 162 3.61 10.03 8.64
CA SER A 162 5.06 10.29 8.49
C SER A 162 5.94 9.18 9.08
N LYS A 163 5.44 8.45 10.08
CA LYS A 163 6.20 7.38 10.75
C LYS A 163 6.07 6.04 10.06
N LYS A 164 4.89 5.74 9.50
CA LYS A 164 4.51 4.38 9.08
C LYS A 164 4.31 4.24 7.59
N VAL A 165 3.92 5.30 6.88
CA VAL A 165 3.70 5.28 5.42
C VAL A 165 5.03 5.61 4.74
N LYS A 166 5.90 4.61 4.74
CA LYS A 166 7.22 4.63 4.12
C LYS A 166 7.63 3.20 3.83
N LEU A 167 8.53 2.99 2.87
CA LEU A 167 9.13 1.69 2.58
C LEU A 167 10.63 1.90 2.34
N ASN A 168 11.47 0.94 2.73
CA ASN A 168 12.91 1.01 2.46
C ASN A 168 13.23 0.47 1.06
N VAL A 169 12.87 1.23 0.03
CA VAL A 169 12.90 0.76 -1.38
C VAL A 169 14.31 0.42 -1.87
N LYS A 170 15.34 1.05 -1.29
CA LYS A 170 16.75 0.82 -1.68
C LYS A 170 17.31 -0.55 -1.27
N ASP A 171 16.65 -1.24 -0.34
CA ASP A 171 17.06 -2.57 0.17
C ASP A 171 16.25 -3.69 -0.51
N VAL A 172 15.60 -3.45 -1.64
CA VAL A 172 14.72 -4.42 -2.31
C VAL A 172 15.49 -5.40 -3.21
N TYR A 173 16.79 -5.13 -3.45
CA TYR A 173 17.65 -5.81 -4.43
C TYR A 173 18.81 -6.58 -3.80
#